data_AF-A0AAE1DNN2-F1
#
_entry.id   AF-A0AAE1DNN2-F1
#
_cell.length_a   1.000
_cell.length_b   1.000
_cell.length_c   1.000
_cell.angle_alpha   90.00
_cell.angle_beta   90.00
_cell.angle_gamma   90.00
#
_symmetry.space_group_name_H-M   'P 1'
#
loop_
_entity.id
_entity.type
_entity.pdbx_description
1 polymer ?
#
loop_
_entity_poly.entity_id
_entity_poly.type
_entity_poly.pdbx_seq_one_letter_code
_entity_poly.pdbx_strand_id
1 'polypeptide(L)'
;MSCLKNLAVFVHNQLGMSCLKNLAVFVHNQLGMSCLKNLAVFVHNQPGMSCLKNLAVFVHNQLGMSCLKNLAVFVHNQLGMSCLKNLAVFVHNQLGMSCLKNVAVFVHNQLGMSCLKNLAVFVHNQLGMSCLKNLAVFVHNQLGMSCLKNLAVFVHNQLASRA
;
A
#
# COMPACT_ATOMS: atom_id res chain seq x y z
N MET A 1 -4.47 12.75 -23.76
CA MET A 1 -4.33 11.41 -23.15
C MET A 1 -3.37 10.60 -23.99
N SER A 2 -2.30 10.07 -23.41
CA SER A 2 -1.28 9.27 -24.12
C SER A 2 -1.40 7.79 -23.77
N CYS A 3 -1.38 6.94 -24.81
CA CYS A 3 -1.45 5.48 -24.67
C CYS A 3 -0.15 4.86 -25.18
N LEU A 4 0.66 4.34 -24.27
CA LEU A 4 1.95 3.75 -24.59
C LEU A 4 1.91 2.24 -24.34
N LYS A 5 2.56 1.48 -25.23
CA LYS A 5 2.59 0.02 -25.17
C LYS A 5 4.02 -0.47 -25.39
N ASN A 6 4.40 -1.54 -24.69
CA ASN A 6 5.63 -2.30 -24.95
C ASN A 6 6.90 -1.45 -24.88
N LEU A 7 7.09 -0.73 -23.78
CA LEU A 7 8.31 0.01 -23.50
C LEU A 7 9.14 -0.72 -22.45
N ALA A 8 10.46 -0.62 -22.56
CA ALA A 8 11.33 -1.08 -21.48
C ALA A 8 11.27 -0.06 -20.33
N VAL A 9 11.59 1.20 -20.61
CA VAL A 9 11.70 2.27 -19.60
C VAL A 9 10.96 3.50 -20.11
N PHE A 10 10.23 4.16 -19.21
CA PHE A 10 9.62 5.46 -19.46
C PHE A 10 9.89 6.38 -18.28
N VAL A 11 10.40 7.58 -18.55
CA VAL A 11 10.71 8.60 -17.55
C VAL A 11 10.12 9.92 -18.00
N HIS A 12 9.37 10.59 -17.12
CA HIS A 12 8.81 11.89 -17.41
C HIS A 12 8.59 12.72 -16.14
N ASN A 13 8.82 14.04 -16.21
CA ASN A 13 8.57 14.93 -15.08
C ASN A 13 7.07 15.13 -14.76
N GLN A 14 6.24 15.48 -15.75
CA GLN A 14 4.82 15.80 -15.55
C GLN A 14 3.96 15.08 -16.59
N LEU A 15 3.03 14.25 -16.13
CA LEU A 15 2.05 13.58 -16.98
C LEU A 15 0.64 13.93 -16.51
N GLY A 16 -0.21 14.39 -17.43
CA GLY A 16 -1.64 14.56 -17.18
C GLY A 16 -2.34 13.20 -17.08
N MET A 17 -3.02 12.81 -18.17
CA MET A 17 -3.72 11.52 -18.29
C MET A 17 -2.94 10.53 -19.17
N SER A 18 -2.61 9.36 -18.62
CA SER A 18 -1.85 8.32 -19.34
C SER A 18 -2.42 6.91 -19.13
N CYS A 19 -2.23 6.06 -20.14
CA CYS A 19 -2.47 4.62 -20.06
C CYS A 19 -1.22 3.89 -20.56
N LEU A 20 -0.55 3.12 -19.68
CA LEU A 20 0.65 2.36 -20.03
C LEU A 20 0.36 0.87 -19.93
N LYS A 21 0.76 0.12 -20.96
CA LYS A 21 0.64 -1.35 -20.99
C LYS A 21 1.98 -1.98 -21.28
N ASN A 22 2.34 -3.00 -20.51
CA ASN A 22 3.59 -3.76 -20.63
C ASN A 22 4.80 -2.82 -20.60
N LEU A 23 5.13 -2.33 -19.41
CA LEU A 23 6.27 -1.47 -19.18
C LEU A 23 7.16 -2.14 -18.13
N ALA A 24 8.48 -2.16 -18.31
CA ALA A 24 9.35 -2.74 -17.27
C ALA A 24 9.50 -1.73 -16.13
N VAL A 25 9.90 -0.50 -16.43
CA VAL A 25 10.13 0.55 -15.42
C VAL A 25 9.43 1.84 -15.80
N PHE A 26 8.68 2.41 -14.85
CA PHE A 26 8.11 3.76 -14.96
C PHE A 26 8.59 4.64 -13.80
N VAL A 27 9.16 5.79 -14.14
CA VAL A 27 9.55 6.81 -13.16
C VAL A 27 8.93 8.14 -13.54
N HIS A 28 8.28 8.80 -12.58
CA HIS A 28 7.81 10.17 -12.80
C HIS A 28 7.78 11.00 -11.52
N ASN A 29 7.73 12.33 -11.67
CA ASN A 29 7.66 13.23 -10.52
C ASN A 29 6.19 13.54 -10.17
N GLN A 30 5.41 14.07 -11.11
CA GLN A 30 4.00 14.43 -10.94
C GLN A 30 3.11 13.69 -11.95
N LEU A 31 2.02 13.08 -11.47
CA LEU A 31 0.99 12.48 -12.31
C LEU A 31 -0.37 13.06 -11.96
N GLY A 32 -1.20 13.34 -12.96
CA GLY A 32 -2.63 13.55 -12.75
C GLY A 32 -3.35 12.22 -12.54
N MET A 33 -3.53 11.47 -13.64
CA MET A 33 -4.28 10.21 -13.68
C MET A 33 -3.56 9.17 -14.52
N SER A 34 -3.37 7.96 -13.98
CA SER A 34 -2.75 6.85 -14.68
C SER A 34 -3.49 5.52 -14.57
N CYS A 35 -3.55 4.81 -15.70
CA CYS A 35 -3.99 3.43 -15.77
C CYS A 35 -2.82 2.56 -16.26
N LEU A 36 -2.40 1.60 -15.44
CA LEU A 36 -1.17 0.84 -15.66
C LEU A 36 -1.47 -0.67 -15.67
N LYS A 37 -1.14 -1.32 -16.77
CA LYS A 37 -1.35 -2.76 -16.95
C LYS A 37 -0.02 -3.47 -17.20
N ASN A 38 0.37 -4.32 -16.26
CA ASN A 38 1.64 -5.06 -16.25
C ASN A 38 2.83 -4.09 -16.23
N LEU A 39 3.28 -3.80 -15.02
CA LEU A 39 4.47 -3.02 -14.76
C LEU A 39 5.40 -3.83 -13.87
N ALA A 40 6.72 -3.82 -14.08
CA ALA A 40 7.61 -4.45 -13.12
C ALA A 40 7.88 -3.50 -11.95
N VAL A 41 8.31 -2.27 -12.26
CA VAL A 41 8.68 -1.27 -11.25
C VAL A 41 8.01 0.06 -11.55
N PHE A 42 7.39 0.65 -10.52
CA PHE A 42 6.86 2.01 -10.55
C PHE A 42 7.48 2.84 -9.42
N VAL A 43 8.01 4.01 -9.77
CA VAL A 43 8.55 4.97 -8.80
C VAL A 43 7.94 6.34 -9.05
N HIS A 44 7.41 6.97 -8.00
CA HIS A 44 6.95 8.35 -8.10
C HIS A 44 6.96 9.15 -6.81
N ASN A 45 6.84 10.46 -6.93
CA ASN A 45 7.05 11.38 -5.82
C ASN A 45 5.78 12.13 -5.37
N GLN A 46 4.99 12.66 -6.32
CA GLN A 46 3.91 13.63 -6.05
C GLN A 46 2.53 13.15 -6.52
N PRO A 47 1.45 13.67 -5.91
CA PRO A 47 0.16 13.00 -5.88
C PRO A 47 -0.53 12.97 -7.24
N GLY A 48 -1.15 11.82 -7.50
CA GLY A 48 -2.11 11.60 -8.57
C GLY A 48 -3.07 10.46 -8.19
N MET A 49 -3.96 10.13 -9.13
CA MET A 49 -4.77 8.92 -9.07
C MET A 49 -4.14 7.82 -9.92
N SER A 50 -4.02 6.62 -9.35
CA SER A 50 -3.45 5.48 -10.06
C SER A 50 -4.32 4.23 -9.95
N CYS A 51 -4.49 3.57 -11.09
CA CYS A 51 -5.11 2.25 -11.19
C CYS A 51 -4.08 1.28 -11.75
N LEU A 52 -3.57 0.34 -10.94
CA LEU A 52 -2.64 -0.68 -11.40
C LEU A 52 -3.20 -2.10 -11.24
N LYS A 53 -3.06 -2.88 -12.31
CA LYS A 53 -3.55 -4.27 -12.33
C LYS A 53 -2.54 -5.26 -11.77
N ASN A 54 -1.34 -5.27 -12.35
CA ASN A 54 -0.26 -6.19 -11.99
C ASN A 54 1.00 -5.35 -11.91
N LEU A 55 1.60 -5.35 -10.73
CA LEU A 55 2.85 -4.66 -10.48
C LEU A 55 3.74 -5.53 -9.59
N ALA A 56 5.05 -5.59 -9.85
CA ALA A 56 5.95 -6.28 -8.93
C ALA A 56 6.33 -5.37 -7.77
N VAL A 57 6.82 -4.15 -8.06
CA VAL A 57 7.32 -3.21 -7.05
C VAL A 57 6.75 -1.82 -7.27
N PHE A 58 6.12 -1.27 -6.24
CA PHE A 58 5.71 0.14 -6.18
C PHE A 58 6.47 0.85 -5.08
N VAL A 59 7.10 1.98 -5.41
CA VAL A 59 7.76 2.85 -4.44
C VAL A 59 7.24 4.26 -4.60
N HIS A 60 6.85 4.89 -3.49
CA HIS A 60 6.47 6.28 -3.54
C HIS A 60 6.64 7.10 -2.27
N ASN A 61 6.71 8.41 -2.46
CA ASN A 61 6.68 9.33 -1.34
C ASN A 61 5.24 9.72 -0.96
N GLN A 62 4.49 10.36 -1.86
CA GLN A 62 3.13 10.82 -1.60
C GLN A 62 2.15 10.37 -2.68
N LEU A 63 1.04 9.75 -2.28
CA LEU A 63 -0.02 9.32 -3.19
C LEU A 63 -1.40 9.71 -2.67
N GLY A 64 -2.21 10.29 -3.55
CA GLY A 64 -3.60 10.66 -3.24
C GLY A 64 -4.50 9.43 -3.15
N MET A 65 -4.78 8.81 -4.30
CA MET A 65 -5.67 7.63 -4.39
C MET A 65 -5.10 6.53 -5.28
N SER A 66 -5.12 5.29 -4.78
CA SER A 66 -4.65 4.11 -5.54
C SER A 66 -5.63 2.94 -5.49
N CYS A 67 -5.77 2.29 -6.63
CA CYS A 67 -6.46 1.02 -6.77
C CYS A 67 -5.49 -0.01 -7.36
N LEU A 68 -5.25 -1.09 -6.60
CA LEU A 68 -4.19 -2.06 -6.85
C LEU A 68 -4.76 -3.47 -6.77
N LYS A 69 -4.69 -4.23 -7.87
CA LYS A 69 -5.24 -5.60 -7.91
C LYS A 69 -4.23 -6.64 -7.42
N ASN A 70 -3.07 -6.72 -8.06
CA ASN A 70 -2.01 -7.65 -7.69
C ASN A 70 -0.70 -6.88 -7.58
N LEU A 71 -0.08 -6.99 -6.41
CA LEU A 71 1.20 -6.37 -6.14
C LEU A 71 2.08 -7.31 -5.32
N ALA A 72 3.37 -7.42 -5.64
CA ALA A 72 4.28 -8.15 -4.77
C ALA A 72 4.72 -7.25 -3.61
N VAL A 73 5.29 -6.07 -3.90
CA VAL A 73 5.86 -5.18 -2.89
C VAL A 73 5.34 -3.75 -3.07
N PHE A 74 4.80 -3.18 -2.01
CA PHE A 74 4.45 -1.77 -1.93
C PHE A 74 5.23 -1.11 -0.80
N VAL A 75 5.96 -0.04 -1.12
CA VAL A 75 6.68 0.77 -0.13
C VAL A 75 6.28 2.22 -0.28
N HIS A 76 5.86 2.84 0.83
CA HIS A 76 5.53 4.26 0.79
C HIS A 76 5.75 5.06 2.06
N ASN A 77 5.88 6.37 1.89
CA ASN A 77 5.89 7.29 3.01
C ASN A 77 4.46 7.71 3.41
N GLN A 78 3.70 8.34 2.51
CA GLN A 78 2.38 8.88 2.78
C GLN A 78 1.36 8.49 1.71
N LEU A 79 0.22 7.94 2.13
CA LEU A 79 -0.87 7.60 1.23
C LEU A 79 -2.22 8.02 1.80
N GLY A 80 -3.01 8.72 0.99
CA GLY A 80 -4.35 9.18 1.37
C GLY A 80 -5.35 8.01 1.44
N MET A 81 -5.67 7.43 0.28
CA MET A 81 -6.65 6.34 0.14
C MET A 81 -6.13 5.20 -0.76
N SER A 82 -6.22 3.96 -0.29
CA SER A 82 -5.87 2.77 -1.09
C SER A 82 -6.91 1.67 -1.03
N CYS A 83 -7.09 1.01 -2.17
CA CYS A 83 -7.81 -0.25 -2.31
C CYS A 83 -6.88 -1.30 -2.90
N LEU A 84 -6.62 -2.36 -2.12
CA LEU A 84 -5.62 -3.38 -2.41
C LEU A 84 -6.23 -4.79 -2.31
N LYS A 85 -6.19 -5.56 -3.40
CA LYS A 85 -6.80 -6.90 -3.42
C LYS A 85 -5.84 -8.00 -2.99
N ASN A 86 -4.71 -8.14 -3.68
CA ASN A 86 -3.70 -9.15 -3.37
C ASN A 86 -2.34 -8.49 -3.26
N LEU A 87 -1.70 -8.67 -2.12
CA LEU A 87 -0.41 -8.09 -1.81
C LEU A 87 0.46 -9.09 -1.06
N ALA A 88 1.73 -9.23 -1.44
CA ALA A 88 2.65 -10.01 -0.61
C ALA A 88 3.16 -9.14 0.56
N VAL A 89 3.73 -7.98 0.28
CA VAL A 89 4.35 -7.12 1.29
C VAL A 89 3.88 -5.66 1.14
N PHE A 90 3.33 -5.11 2.23
CA PHE A 90 3.06 -3.68 2.37
C PHE A 90 3.95 -3.10 3.47
N VAL A 91 4.70 -2.05 3.15
CA VAL A 91 5.47 -1.29 4.15
C VAL A 91 5.15 0.18 4.01
N HIS A 92 4.77 0.82 5.11
CA HIS A 92 4.53 2.25 5.09
C HIS A 92 4.80 3.03 6.36
N ASN A 93 5.00 4.33 6.20
CA ASN A 93 5.07 5.23 7.34
C ASN A 93 3.66 5.71 7.75
N GLN A 94 2.92 6.36 6.85
CA GLN A 94 1.61 6.97 7.15
C GLN A 94 0.56 6.61 6.09
N LEU A 95 -0.57 6.07 6.55
CA LEU A 95 -1.70 5.73 5.69
C LEU A 95 -3.00 6.28 6.28
N GLY A 96 -3.73 7.06 5.50
CA GLY A 96 -5.01 7.64 5.92
C GLY A 96 -6.10 6.59 5.98
N MET A 97 -6.52 6.09 4.82
CA MET A 97 -7.60 5.10 4.67
C MET A 97 -7.17 3.95 3.75
N SER A 98 -7.48 2.72 4.16
CA SER A 98 -7.16 1.53 3.36
C SER A 98 -8.19 0.42 3.43
N CYS A 99 -8.39 -0.24 2.30
CA CYS A 99 -9.17 -1.47 2.17
C CYS A 99 -8.29 -2.56 1.57
N LEU A 100 -8.02 -3.61 2.33
CA LEU A 100 -7.03 -4.64 2.03
C LEU A 100 -7.67 -6.02 2.17
N LYS A 101 -7.66 -6.80 1.07
CA LYS A 101 -8.33 -8.11 1.06
C LYS A 101 -7.41 -9.27 1.47
N ASN A 102 -6.31 -9.46 0.76
CA ASN A 102 -5.35 -10.53 1.04
C ASN A 102 -3.96 -9.92 1.10
N VAL A 103 -3.34 -9.94 2.27
CA VAL A 103 -1.97 -9.46 2.47
C VAL A 103 -1.18 -10.50 3.23
N ALA A 104 0.02 -10.87 2.77
CA ALA A 104 0.86 -11.76 3.57
C ALA A 104 1.50 -10.99 4.73
N VAL A 105 2.17 -9.87 4.45
CA VAL A 105 2.85 -9.06 5.45
C VAL A 105 2.45 -7.60 5.31
N PHE A 106 1.98 -7.00 6.40
CA PHE A 106 1.65 -5.58 6.47
C PHE A 106 2.39 -4.95 7.66
N VAL A 107 3.25 -3.98 7.37
CA VAL A 107 4.07 -3.29 8.37
C VAL A 107 3.84 -1.79 8.27
N HIS A 108 3.57 -1.14 9.41
CA HIS A 108 3.43 0.31 9.42
C HIS A 108 3.82 1.04 10.69
N ASN A 109 4.11 2.33 10.52
CA ASN A 109 4.24 3.22 11.66
C ASN A 109 2.88 3.78 12.11
N GLN A 110 2.13 4.44 11.22
CA GLN A 110 0.86 5.10 11.55
C GLN A 110 -0.24 4.77 10.52
N LEU A 111 -1.37 4.26 11.00
CA LEU A 111 -2.54 3.95 10.18
C LEU A 111 -3.78 4.60 10.78
N GLY A 112 -4.49 5.40 9.99
CA GLY A 112 -5.73 6.07 10.40
C GLY A 112 -6.90 5.09 10.47
N MET A 113 -7.41 4.68 9.32
CA MET A 113 -8.55 3.76 9.19
C MET A 113 -8.24 2.61 8.23
N SER A 114 -8.58 1.38 8.64
CA SER A 114 -8.36 0.20 7.81
C SER A 114 -9.44 -0.87 7.91
N CYS A 115 -9.72 -1.51 6.78
CA CYS A 115 -10.52 -2.71 6.66
C CYS A 115 -9.66 -3.83 6.05
N LEU A 116 -9.40 -4.87 6.84
CA LEU A 116 -8.46 -5.95 6.55
C LEU A 116 -9.20 -7.30 6.60
N LYS A 117 -9.25 -8.03 5.47
CA LYS A 117 -9.97 -9.31 5.42
C LYS A 117 -9.10 -10.51 5.83
N ASN A 118 -7.98 -10.73 5.14
CA ASN A 118 -7.07 -11.83 5.42
C ASN A 118 -5.64 -11.30 5.47
N LEU A 119 -5.04 -11.32 6.66
CA LEU A 119 -3.62 -11.05 6.86
C LEU A 119 -2.92 -12.25 7.49
N ALA A 120 -1.71 -12.57 7.04
CA ALA A 120 -0.87 -13.50 7.79
C ALA A 120 -0.14 -12.76 8.93
N VAL A 121 0.53 -11.64 8.63
CA VAL A 121 1.30 -10.88 9.62
C VAL A 121 0.93 -9.40 9.55
N PHE A 122 0.56 -8.83 10.70
CA PHE A 122 0.29 -7.41 10.86
C PHE A 122 1.16 -6.84 11.98
N VAL A 123 2.03 -5.89 11.64
CA VAL A 123 2.96 -5.26 12.57
C VAL A 123 2.76 -3.75 12.54
N HIS A 124 2.55 -3.13 13.70
CA HIS A 124 2.46 -1.67 13.74
C HIS A 124 2.93 -0.98 15.01
N ASN A 125 3.28 0.29 14.84
CA ASN A 125 3.51 1.19 15.97
C ASN A 125 2.19 1.82 16.45
N GLN A 126 1.45 2.55 15.61
CA GLN A 126 0.21 3.25 15.97
C GLN A 126 -0.92 2.95 14.99
N LEU A 127 -2.04 2.46 15.52
CA LEU A 127 -3.25 2.19 14.75
C LEU A 127 -4.45 2.94 15.33
N GLY A 128 -5.14 3.74 14.51
CA GLY A 128 -6.33 4.50 14.90
C GLY A 128 -7.58 3.62 15.01
N MET A 129 -8.14 3.25 13.85
CA MET A 129 -9.33 2.40 13.76
C MET A 129 -9.12 1.25 12.76
N SER A 130 -9.50 0.03 13.16
CA SER A 130 -9.36 -1.14 12.28
C SER A 130 -10.49 -2.17 12.43
N CYS A 131 -10.85 -2.76 11.30
CA CYS A 131 -11.69 -3.95 11.22
C CYS A 131 -10.89 -5.09 10.57
N LEU A 132 -10.66 -6.17 11.31
CA LEU A 132 -9.85 -7.31 10.92
C LEU A 132 -10.68 -8.60 10.98
N LYS A 133 -10.80 -9.32 9.85
CA LYS A 133 -11.55 -10.58 9.83
C LYS A 133 -10.70 -11.79 10.22
N ASN A 134 -9.61 -12.04 9.51
CA ASN A 134 -8.71 -13.16 9.77
C ASN A 134 -7.27 -12.64 9.84
N LEU A 135 -6.63 -12.86 10.98
CA LEU A 135 -5.24 -12.51 11.21
C LEU A 135 -4.51 -13.70 11.86
N ALA A 136 -3.35 -14.10 11.33
CA ALA A 136 -2.56 -15.14 11.99
C ALA A 136 -1.70 -14.54 13.11
N VAL A 137 -0.94 -13.49 12.83
CA VAL A 137 -0.04 -12.84 13.80
C VAL A 137 -0.30 -11.35 13.86
N PHE A 138 -0.58 -10.85 15.06
CA PHE A 138 -0.74 -9.43 15.33
C PHE A 138 0.33 -8.93 16.30
N VAL A 139 1.11 -7.94 15.89
CA VAL A 139 2.14 -7.30 16.72
C VAL A 139 1.90 -5.80 16.77
N HIS A 140 1.77 -5.23 17.96
CA HIS A 140 1.59 -3.79 18.09
C HIS A 140 2.21 -3.13 19.32
N ASN A 141 2.48 -1.82 19.18
CA ASN A 141 2.79 -0.93 20.31
C ASN A 141 1.52 -0.21 20.80
N GLN A 142 0.91 0.66 20.00
CA GLN A 142 -0.27 1.45 20.36
C GLN A 142 -1.46 1.10 19.46
N LEU A 143 -2.57 0.75 20.10
CA LEU A 143 -3.81 0.35 19.45
C LEU A 143 -4.95 1.26 19.91
N GLY A 144 -5.64 1.89 18.96
CA GLY A 144 -6.91 2.57 19.17
C GLY A 144 -8.06 1.58 19.15
N MET A 145 -9.13 1.87 18.40
CA MET A 145 -10.28 0.97 18.30
C MET A 145 -10.01 -0.14 17.28
N SER A 146 -10.24 -1.39 17.68
CA SER A 146 -10.13 -2.54 16.78
C SER A 146 -11.26 -3.53 16.97
N CYS A 147 -11.75 -4.06 15.85
CA CYS A 147 -12.68 -5.18 15.80
C CYS A 147 -11.98 -6.35 15.10
N LEU A 148 -11.76 -7.44 15.83
CA LEU A 148 -11.04 -8.61 15.33
C LEU A 148 -11.89 -9.87 15.48
N LYS A 149 -12.13 -10.60 14.38
CA LYS A 149 -12.95 -11.82 14.43
C LYS A 149 -12.15 -13.07 14.74
N ASN A 150 -11.05 -13.32 14.03
CA ASN A 150 -10.20 -14.49 14.22
C ASN A 150 -8.74 -14.06 14.33
N LEU A 151 -8.09 -14.49 15.42
CA LEU A 151 -6.67 -14.26 15.69
C LEU A 151 -6.02 -15.53 16.24
N ALA A 152 -4.85 -15.89 15.72
CA ALA A 152 -4.06 -17.00 16.28
C ALA A 152 -3.02 -16.53 17.32
N VAL A 153 -2.25 -15.48 17.02
CA VAL A 153 -1.19 -14.97 17.88
C VAL A 153 -1.31 -13.46 18.08
N PHE A 154 -1.30 -13.03 19.34
CA PHE A 154 -1.33 -11.64 19.76
C PHE A 154 -0.05 -11.27 20.51
N VAL A 155 0.65 -10.23 20.08
CA VAL A 155 1.85 -9.70 20.74
C VAL A 155 1.69 -8.19 20.93
N HIS A 156 1.80 -7.77 22.18
CA HIS A 156 1.80 -6.36 22.53
C HIS A 156 3.15 -5.98 23.15
N ASN A 157 3.89 -5.09 22.49
CA ASN A 157 5.14 -4.58 23.01
C ASN A 157 4.86 -3.34 23.86
N GLN A 158 4.82 -3.52 25.19
CA GLN A 158 5.11 -2.43 26.12
C GLN A 158 6.55 -2.56 26.58
N LEU A 159 7.34 -1.53 26.35
CA LEU A 159 8.49 -1.27 27.21
C LEU A 159 7.92 -0.96 28.60
N ALA A 160 7.89 -1.96 29.47
CA ALA A 160 7.85 -1.71 30.89
C ALA A 160 9.14 -0.95 31.23
N SER A 161 9.06 0.37 31.34
CA SER A 161 10.05 1.10 32.12
C SER A 161 9.89 0.64 33.56
N ARG A 162 10.73 -0.33 33.96
CA ARG A 162 11.02 -0.64 35.35
C ARG A 162 11.75 0.56 35.97
N ALA A 163 11.25 0.96 37.15
CA ALA A 163 11.76 1.97 38.10
C ALA A 163 11.60 3.43 37.68
#